data_AF-A0A7Y0GTK7-F1
#
_entry.id   AF-A0A7Y0GTK7-F1
#
_cell.length_a   1.000
_cell.length_b   1.000
_cell.length_c   1.000
_cell.angle_alpha   90.00
_cell.angle_beta   90.00
_cell.angle_gamma   90.00
#
_symmetry.space_group_name_H-M   'P 1'
#
loop_
_entity.id
_entity.type
_entity.pdbx_description
1 polymer ?
#
loop_
_entity_poly.entity_id
_entity_poly.type
_entity_poly.pdbx_seq_one_letter_code
_entity_poly.pdbx_strand_id
1 'polypeptide(L)'
;MARSGPLRRDRGLLSHEHRHADRLCPPKAVGEASTVTQATDSGNAKPRAGHDREQDERPATRVGTIVALANQKGGVAKTTSVASLGAAFAELGKRVLLVDLDAQACLTFSLGIDPDEVKLSINEVLVGRGVSARDVIVTCEDGFDLIPSTIELAGAEAQLLPRPGREYVLRSALDPVRGDYDVILVDCSPSLGVLTLNALTASQGLIIPMVCEMLSHRGVGQLLDTVADVQSILNPELEVYGILPTLFDGRSNHTRAVLADVGERYGMPVLSPPIPKTVRFAEAPAVGRSILTTARSSKGAQAYRDVAASLLPRL
;
A
#
# COMPACT_ATOMS: atom_id res chain seq x y z
N MET A 1 58.91 -45.04 -0.66
CA MET A 1 58.31 -43.72 -0.37
C MET A 1 57.07 -43.56 -1.25
N ALA A 2 55.96 -43.18 -0.62
CA ALA A 2 54.59 -43.27 -1.13
C ALA A 2 54.30 -42.44 -2.39
N ARG A 3 53.40 -42.94 -3.25
CA ARG A 3 52.38 -42.13 -3.94
C ARG A 3 51.10 -42.92 -4.15
N SER A 4 50.00 -42.26 -3.81
CA SER A 4 48.61 -42.67 -3.80
C SER A 4 47.86 -42.18 -5.05
N GLY A 5 46.76 -42.87 -5.37
CA GLY A 5 45.70 -42.47 -6.31
C GLY A 5 45.44 -43.49 -7.43
N PRO A 6 44.22 -43.59 -8.02
CA PRO A 6 43.11 -42.63 -7.97
C PRO A 6 41.70 -43.19 -7.66
N LEU A 7 40.76 -42.25 -7.49
CA LEU A 7 39.32 -42.42 -7.34
C LEU A 7 38.63 -43.08 -8.55
N ARG A 8 37.57 -43.85 -8.30
CA ARG A 8 36.51 -44.17 -9.28
C ARG A 8 35.13 -43.80 -8.74
N ARG A 9 34.31 -43.28 -9.67
CA ARG A 9 32.90 -42.89 -9.60
C ARG A 9 32.00 -44.10 -9.35
N ASP A 10 30.83 -43.89 -8.75
CA ASP A 10 29.57 -44.23 -9.45
C ASP A 10 28.32 -43.57 -8.83
N ARG A 11 27.42 -43.18 -9.73
CA ARG A 11 26.03 -42.74 -9.47
C ARG A 11 25.11 -43.96 -9.63
N GLY A 12 24.04 -44.00 -8.83
CA GLY A 12 22.75 -44.47 -9.33
C GLY A 12 22.01 -45.49 -8.47
N LEU A 13 20.88 -45.01 -7.92
CA LEU A 13 19.58 -45.67 -7.70
C LEU A 13 19.53 -47.03 -7.00
N LEU A 14 18.66 -47.14 -5.99
CA LEU A 14 17.55 -48.11 -5.99
C LEU A 14 16.50 -47.75 -4.92
N SER A 15 15.28 -47.62 -5.44
CA SER A 15 13.94 -47.73 -4.87
C SER A 15 13.74 -48.43 -3.52
N HIS A 16 12.85 -47.86 -2.70
CA HIS A 16 11.90 -48.65 -1.92
C HIS A 16 10.58 -47.86 -1.70
N GLU A 17 9.53 -48.30 -2.39
CA GLU A 17 8.13 -48.05 -2.02
C GLU A 17 7.77 -48.93 -0.81
N HIS A 18 6.91 -48.44 0.10
CA HIS A 18 5.61 -49.07 0.42
C HIS A 18 4.80 -48.35 1.51
N ARG A 19 3.50 -48.19 1.21
CA ARG A 19 2.29 -48.22 2.08
C ARG A 19 1.68 -46.92 2.63
N HIS A 20 0.60 -46.52 1.95
CA HIS A 20 -0.79 -46.42 2.42
C HIS A 20 -1.11 -45.75 3.77
N ALA A 21 -1.93 -44.69 3.72
CA ALA A 21 -3.26 -44.66 4.35
C ALA A 21 -4.08 -43.46 3.86
N ASP A 22 -5.07 -43.73 3.01
CA ASP A 22 -6.20 -42.85 2.72
C ASP A 22 -7.06 -42.62 3.98
N ARG A 23 -7.51 -41.39 4.22
CA ARG A 23 -8.65 -41.11 5.09
C ARG A 23 -9.68 -40.29 4.33
N LEU A 24 -10.70 -41.01 3.85
CA LEU A 24 -11.96 -40.45 3.35
C LEU A 24 -12.77 -39.82 4.49
N CYS A 25 -13.37 -38.68 4.19
CA CYS A 25 -14.41 -38.00 4.97
C CYS A 25 -15.78 -38.61 4.63
N PRO A 26 -16.69 -38.87 5.59
CA PRO A 26 -18.03 -39.37 5.30
C PRO A 26 -19.05 -38.22 5.06
N PRO A 27 -20.04 -38.40 4.15
CA PRO A 27 -21.14 -37.46 3.97
C PRO A 27 -22.32 -37.78 4.90
N LYS A 28 -23.04 -36.74 5.33
CA LYS A 28 -24.41 -36.80 5.88
C LYS A 28 -25.15 -35.55 5.39
N ALA A 29 -26.46 -35.50 5.16
CA ALA A 29 -27.51 -36.44 4.76
C ALA A 29 -28.71 -35.51 4.45
N VAL A 30 -29.49 -35.83 3.43
CA VAL A 30 -30.70 -35.10 3.00
C VAL A 30 -31.89 -35.54 3.85
N GLY A 31 -32.81 -34.61 4.17
CA GLY A 31 -34.05 -34.91 4.89
C GLY A 31 -35.12 -33.82 4.80
N GLU A 32 -35.98 -33.97 3.79
CA GLU A 32 -37.44 -33.76 3.74
C GLU A 32 -38.13 -32.39 3.93
N ALA A 33 -39.13 -32.23 3.05
CA ALA A 33 -40.08 -31.14 2.93
C ALA A 33 -41.29 -31.30 3.87
N SER A 34 -41.91 -30.18 4.23
CA SER A 34 -43.32 -30.14 4.63
C SER A 34 -43.95 -28.78 4.28
N THR A 35 -45.19 -28.86 3.85
CA THR A 35 -46.02 -27.87 3.17
C THR A 35 -46.70 -26.87 4.11
N VAL A 36 -46.71 -25.60 3.67
CA VAL A 36 -47.77 -24.56 3.68
C VAL A 36 -48.74 -24.48 4.88
N THR A 37 -48.79 -23.32 5.54
CA THR A 37 -50.03 -22.58 5.83
C THR A 37 -49.73 -21.07 5.97
N GLN A 38 -50.48 -20.24 5.23
CA GLN A 38 -50.48 -18.78 5.34
C GLN A 38 -51.18 -18.32 6.63
N ALA A 39 -50.61 -17.33 7.30
CA ALA A 39 -51.37 -16.41 8.15
C ALA A 39 -50.72 -15.02 8.11
N THR A 40 -51.52 -14.04 7.75
CA THR A 40 -51.23 -12.61 7.71
C THR A 40 -51.00 -12.06 9.10
N ASP A 41 -49.92 -11.33 9.33
CA ASP A 41 -49.93 -10.26 10.33
C ASP A 41 -49.04 -9.08 9.91
N SER A 42 -49.68 -7.92 9.87
CA SER A 42 -49.15 -6.63 9.49
C SER A 42 -48.64 -5.93 10.74
N GLY A 43 -47.32 -5.92 10.93
CA GLY A 43 -46.65 -5.32 12.10
C GLY A 43 -45.55 -4.34 11.70
N ASN A 44 -45.94 -3.09 11.53
CA ASN A 44 -45.17 -1.84 11.55
C ASN A 44 -43.70 -1.93 12.06
N ALA A 45 -42.72 -1.88 11.14
CA ALA A 45 -41.31 -1.62 11.44
C ALA A 45 -40.86 -0.33 10.73
N LYS A 46 -40.54 0.69 11.53
CA LYS A 46 -40.07 2.01 11.09
C LYS A 46 -38.79 1.90 10.25
N PRO A 47 -38.69 2.56 9.08
CA PRO A 47 -37.42 2.67 8.36
C PRO A 47 -36.49 3.62 9.12
N ARG A 48 -35.24 3.18 9.34
CA ARG A 48 -34.16 4.04 9.87
C ARG A 48 -33.73 5.00 8.77
N ALA A 49 -33.55 6.27 9.17
CA ALA A 49 -33.35 7.44 8.33
C ALA A 49 -32.26 7.25 7.27
N GLY A 50 -32.64 7.51 6.02
CA GLY A 50 -31.70 7.75 4.94
C GLY A 50 -30.91 9.02 5.22
N HIS A 51 -29.61 9.00 4.89
CA HIS A 51 -28.83 10.22 4.78
C HIS A 51 -29.35 11.00 3.56
N ASP A 52 -30.29 11.91 3.81
CA ASP A 52 -30.64 12.97 2.87
C ASP A 52 -29.40 13.86 2.69
N ARG A 53 -28.68 13.63 1.59
CA ARG A 53 -27.61 14.54 1.16
C ARG A 53 -28.27 15.74 0.50
N GLU A 54 -28.46 16.80 1.28
CA GLU A 54 -28.66 18.15 0.76
C GLU A 54 -27.57 18.44 -0.29
N GLN A 55 -28.02 18.91 -1.46
CA GLN A 55 -27.19 19.30 -2.58
C GLN A 55 -26.47 20.60 -2.21
N ASP A 56 -25.34 20.46 -1.52
CA ASP A 56 -24.42 21.57 -1.27
C ASP A 56 -23.77 21.99 -2.58
N GLU A 57 -23.83 23.30 -2.89
CA GLU A 57 -23.25 23.93 -4.08
C GLU A 57 -21.74 23.69 -4.10
N ARG A 58 -21.29 22.63 -4.79
CA ARG A 58 -19.87 22.24 -4.78
C ARG A 58 -19.03 23.30 -5.50
N PRO A 59 -18.00 23.90 -4.87
CA PRO A 59 -17.05 24.75 -5.55
C PRO A 59 -16.29 23.94 -6.61
N ALA A 60 -15.71 24.64 -7.59
CA ALA A 60 -14.96 24.09 -8.73
C ALA A 60 -14.26 22.76 -8.38
N THR A 61 -14.54 21.72 -9.18
CA THR A 61 -14.09 20.32 -8.98
C THR A 61 -12.71 20.27 -8.32
N ARG A 62 -12.69 20.04 -7.00
CA ARG A 62 -11.43 19.80 -6.28
C ARG A 62 -10.84 18.51 -6.83
N VAL A 63 -9.72 18.63 -7.51
CA VAL A 63 -8.95 17.50 -8.03
C VAL A 63 -8.10 16.99 -6.87
N GLY A 64 -8.25 15.72 -6.49
CA GLY A 64 -7.50 15.13 -5.37
C GLY A 64 -5.98 15.20 -5.57
N THR A 65 -5.25 15.37 -4.49
CA THR A 65 -3.78 15.44 -4.49
C THR A 65 -3.19 14.03 -4.41
N ILE A 66 -2.39 13.64 -5.39
CA ILE A 66 -1.74 12.33 -5.44
C ILE A 66 -0.36 12.42 -4.77
N VAL A 67 -0.10 11.56 -3.78
CA VAL A 67 1.15 11.53 -3.03
C VAL A 67 1.74 10.12 -3.05
N ALA A 68 2.94 9.99 -3.62
CA ALA A 68 3.68 8.73 -3.59
C ALA A 68 4.46 8.59 -2.28
N LEU A 69 4.52 7.37 -1.75
CA LEU A 69 5.46 6.99 -0.70
C LEU A 69 6.49 6.02 -1.29
N ALA A 70 7.71 6.52 -1.52
CA ALA A 70 8.76 5.75 -2.19
C ALA A 70 10.09 5.81 -1.43
N ASN A 71 10.79 4.67 -1.44
CA ASN A 71 12.18 4.53 -1.02
C ASN A 71 12.68 3.19 -1.54
N GLN A 72 13.86 3.19 -2.14
CA GLN A 72 14.52 2.00 -2.67
C GLN A 72 14.86 0.97 -1.56
N LYS A 73 15.05 1.40 -0.31
CA LYS A 73 15.29 0.48 0.80
C LYS A 73 13.99 -0.23 1.19
N GLY A 74 14.01 -1.57 1.21
CA GLY A 74 12.94 -2.38 1.81
C GLY A 74 12.88 -2.22 3.33
N GLY A 75 11.70 -2.45 3.94
CA GLY A 75 11.57 -2.46 5.40
C GLY A 75 11.62 -1.09 6.09
N VAL A 76 11.48 0.01 5.35
CA VAL A 76 11.45 1.39 5.90
C VAL A 76 10.03 1.88 6.26
N ALA A 77 9.10 0.94 6.48
CA ALA A 77 7.72 1.23 6.84
C ALA A 77 6.92 2.06 5.81
N LYS A 78 7.15 1.85 4.49
CA LYS A 78 6.37 2.50 3.40
C LYS A 78 4.89 2.16 3.49
N THR A 79 4.55 0.89 3.31
CA THR A 79 3.21 0.32 3.43
C THR A 79 2.51 0.71 4.73
N THR A 80 3.22 0.60 5.86
CA THR A 80 2.69 1.00 7.17
C THR A 80 2.36 2.50 7.20
N SER A 81 3.19 3.33 6.59
CA SER A 81 2.96 4.77 6.49
C SER A 81 1.79 5.09 5.57
N VAL A 82 1.62 4.39 4.46
CA VAL A 82 0.47 4.56 3.56
C VAL A 82 -0.83 4.25 4.29
N ALA A 83 -0.94 3.08 4.91
CA ALA A 83 -2.14 2.70 5.67
C ALA A 83 -2.43 3.67 6.83
N SER A 84 -1.40 4.06 7.58
CA SER A 84 -1.57 4.90 8.77
C SER A 84 -1.86 6.36 8.44
N LEU A 85 -1.20 6.94 7.43
CA LEU A 85 -1.52 8.28 6.94
C LEU A 85 -2.90 8.30 6.29
N GLY A 86 -3.26 7.24 5.54
CA GLY A 86 -4.60 7.09 4.96
C GLY A 86 -5.70 7.16 6.01
N ALA A 87 -5.57 6.35 7.07
CA ALA A 87 -6.47 6.39 8.22
C ALA A 87 -6.48 7.77 8.90
N ALA A 88 -5.32 8.43 9.02
CA ALA A 88 -5.22 9.72 9.68
C ALA A 88 -5.92 10.82 8.89
N PHE A 89 -5.78 10.83 7.56
CA PHE A 89 -6.50 11.75 6.69
C PHE A 89 -8.01 11.48 6.72
N ALA A 90 -8.43 10.21 6.77
CA ALA A 90 -9.84 9.85 6.92
C ALA A 90 -10.43 10.34 8.26
N GLU A 91 -9.70 10.19 9.38
CA GLU A 91 -10.10 10.77 10.68
C GLU A 91 -10.21 12.31 10.64
N LEU A 92 -9.45 12.97 9.77
CA LEU A 92 -9.51 14.41 9.51
C LEU A 92 -10.62 14.80 8.51
N GLY A 93 -11.49 13.86 8.13
CA GLY A 93 -12.66 14.09 7.27
C GLY A 93 -12.33 14.18 5.77
N LYS A 94 -11.15 13.69 5.34
CA LYS A 94 -10.78 13.63 3.92
C LYS A 94 -11.32 12.38 3.26
N ARG A 95 -11.71 12.50 1.99
CA ARG A 95 -11.96 11.36 1.10
C ARG A 95 -10.62 10.83 0.63
N VAL A 96 -10.29 9.60 1.00
CA VAL A 96 -8.95 9.03 0.78
C VAL A 96 -9.04 7.78 -0.09
N LEU A 97 -8.16 7.71 -1.09
CA LEU A 97 -7.89 6.49 -1.85
C LEU A 97 -6.45 6.05 -1.59
N LEU A 98 -6.27 4.77 -1.28
CA LEU A 98 -4.96 4.14 -1.26
C LEU A 98 -4.76 3.32 -2.54
N VAL A 99 -3.54 3.27 -3.05
CA VAL A 99 -3.19 2.45 -4.21
C VAL A 99 -1.99 1.58 -3.82
N ASP A 100 -2.20 0.27 -3.79
CA ASP A 100 -1.10 -0.68 -3.64
C ASP A 100 -0.42 -0.84 -5.00
N LEU A 101 0.83 -0.41 -5.12
CA LEU A 101 1.63 -0.52 -6.35
C LEU A 101 2.88 -1.39 -6.11
N ASP A 102 2.70 -2.46 -5.34
CA ASP A 102 3.70 -3.51 -5.12
C ASP A 102 3.09 -4.88 -5.41
N ALA A 103 3.78 -5.71 -6.22
CA ALA A 103 3.34 -7.07 -6.51
C ALA A 103 3.38 -7.99 -5.27
N GLN A 104 4.06 -7.58 -4.19
CA GLN A 104 3.98 -8.25 -2.90
C GLN A 104 2.66 -8.00 -2.16
N ALA A 105 1.81 -7.10 -2.66
CA ALA A 105 0.48 -6.80 -2.16
C ALA A 105 0.42 -6.59 -0.63
N CYS A 106 1.49 -6.03 -0.05
CA CYS A 106 1.63 -5.91 1.39
C CYS A 106 0.61 -4.94 1.99
N LEU A 107 0.25 -3.88 1.26
CA LEU A 107 -0.79 -2.95 1.69
C LEU A 107 -2.15 -3.62 1.67
N THR A 108 -2.45 -4.30 0.55
CA THR A 108 -3.69 -5.06 0.35
C THR A 108 -3.93 -6.05 1.49
N PHE A 109 -2.93 -6.91 1.76
CA PHE A 109 -2.98 -7.86 2.86
C PHE A 109 -3.11 -7.19 4.23
N SER A 110 -2.34 -6.13 4.48
CA SER A 110 -2.35 -5.42 5.78
C SER A 110 -3.69 -4.77 6.11
N LEU A 111 -4.53 -4.55 5.10
CA LEU A 111 -5.87 -3.97 5.21
C LEU A 111 -6.98 -5.03 5.17
N GLY A 112 -6.63 -6.29 5.41
CA GLY A 112 -7.58 -7.38 5.62
C GLY A 112 -8.15 -7.99 4.35
N ILE A 113 -7.55 -7.68 3.20
CA ILE A 113 -7.94 -8.24 1.90
C ILE A 113 -6.93 -9.29 1.51
N ASP A 114 -7.38 -10.53 1.33
CA ASP A 114 -6.52 -11.61 0.85
C ASP A 114 -6.20 -11.38 -0.64
N PRO A 115 -4.92 -11.13 -1.02
CA PRO A 115 -4.55 -10.92 -2.41
C PRO A 115 -4.88 -12.11 -3.31
N ASP A 116 -4.92 -13.33 -2.77
CA ASP A 116 -5.25 -14.54 -3.55
C ASP A 116 -6.76 -14.61 -3.91
N GLU A 117 -7.62 -13.86 -3.20
CA GLU A 117 -9.05 -13.77 -3.48
C GLU A 117 -9.42 -12.56 -4.38
N VAL A 118 -8.47 -11.65 -4.63
CA VAL A 118 -8.67 -10.46 -5.47
C VAL A 118 -8.75 -10.85 -6.95
N LYS A 119 -9.93 -10.66 -7.56
CA LYS A 119 -10.17 -11.03 -8.96
C LYS A 119 -9.72 -9.98 -9.98
N LEU A 120 -9.81 -8.71 -9.60
CA LEU A 120 -9.39 -7.57 -10.41
C LEU A 120 -8.62 -6.61 -9.50
N SER A 121 -7.46 -6.18 -9.96
CA SER A 121 -6.52 -5.36 -9.20
C SER A 121 -5.99 -4.21 -10.03
N ILE A 122 -5.05 -3.43 -9.48
CA ILE A 122 -4.31 -2.44 -10.25
C ILE A 122 -3.63 -3.04 -11.49
N ASN A 123 -3.28 -4.34 -11.49
CA ASN A 123 -2.68 -4.99 -12.65
C ASN A 123 -3.58 -4.86 -13.89
N GLU A 124 -4.85 -5.28 -13.79
CA GLU A 124 -5.80 -5.23 -14.91
C GLU A 124 -6.07 -3.80 -15.36
N VAL A 125 -6.00 -2.83 -14.45
CA VAL A 125 -6.14 -1.40 -14.79
C VAL A 125 -4.94 -0.90 -15.61
N LEU A 126 -3.72 -1.31 -15.27
CA LEU A 126 -2.51 -0.82 -15.95
C LEU A 126 -2.23 -1.51 -17.28
N VAL A 127 -2.41 -2.84 -17.34
CA VAL A 127 -2.05 -3.65 -18.52
C VAL A 127 -3.24 -4.28 -19.24
N GLY A 128 -4.38 -4.41 -18.56
CA GLY A 128 -5.60 -4.99 -19.13
C GLY A 128 -6.33 -4.04 -20.07
N ARG A 129 -7.28 -4.60 -20.83
CA ARG A 129 -8.21 -3.83 -21.67
C ARG A 129 -9.58 -3.79 -20.99
N GLY A 130 -10.12 -2.59 -20.83
CA GLY A 130 -11.52 -2.39 -20.45
C GLY A 130 -11.82 -2.45 -18.95
N VAL A 131 -10.80 -2.53 -18.08
CA VAL A 131 -10.97 -2.38 -16.63
C VAL A 131 -10.54 -0.97 -16.24
N SER A 132 -11.44 -0.23 -15.59
CA SER A 132 -11.17 1.11 -15.06
C SER A 132 -10.77 1.04 -13.59
N ALA A 133 -10.14 2.09 -13.08
CA ALA A 133 -9.85 2.19 -11.64
C ALA A 133 -11.11 2.04 -10.77
N ARG A 134 -12.28 2.48 -11.26
CA ARG A 134 -13.56 2.35 -10.52
C ARG A 134 -13.96 0.90 -10.28
N ASP A 135 -13.62 0.00 -11.20
CA ASP A 135 -14.05 -1.40 -11.18
C ASP A 135 -13.30 -2.23 -10.12
N VAL A 136 -12.18 -1.71 -9.62
CA VAL A 136 -11.29 -2.42 -8.69
C VAL A 136 -11.21 -1.77 -7.30
N ILE A 137 -11.87 -0.61 -7.11
CA ILE A 137 -11.90 0.08 -5.83
C ILE A 137 -12.71 -0.74 -4.82
N VAL A 138 -12.13 -0.93 -3.64
CA VAL A 138 -12.75 -1.59 -2.49
C VAL A 138 -12.74 -0.66 -1.29
N THR A 139 -13.83 -0.64 -0.53
CA THR A 139 -13.94 0.18 0.68
C THR A 139 -13.38 -0.57 1.88
N CYS A 140 -12.47 0.08 2.62
CA CYS A 140 -11.87 -0.46 3.83
C CYS A 140 -12.61 0.02 5.09
N GLU A 141 -12.55 -0.77 6.15
CA GLU A 141 -13.22 -0.45 7.43
C GLU A 141 -12.63 0.76 8.16
N ASP A 142 -11.39 1.14 7.84
CA ASP A 142 -10.70 2.32 8.39
C ASP A 142 -11.21 3.67 7.80
N GLY A 143 -12.22 3.65 6.93
CA GLY A 143 -12.88 4.87 6.42
C GLY A 143 -12.25 5.48 5.16
N PHE A 144 -11.49 4.68 4.41
CA PHE A 144 -10.92 5.04 3.11
C PHE A 144 -11.15 3.91 2.11
N ASP A 145 -10.91 4.21 0.83
CA ASP A 145 -10.96 3.24 -0.24
C ASP A 145 -9.54 2.76 -0.62
N LEU A 146 -9.45 1.62 -1.29
CA LEU A 146 -8.22 0.98 -1.74
C LEU A 146 -8.36 0.49 -3.18
N ILE A 147 -7.33 0.69 -4.00
CA ILE A 147 -7.09 -0.12 -5.19
C ILE A 147 -6.07 -1.20 -4.81
N PRO A 148 -6.46 -2.49 -4.79
CA PRO A 148 -5.60 -3.57 -4.35
C PRO A 148 -4.59 -3.96 -5.43
N SER A 149 -3.57 -4.70 -5.01
CA SER A 149 -2.56 -5.32 -5.87
C SER A 149 -2.55 -6.84 -5.66
N THR A 150 -1.98 -7.55 -6.62
CA THR A 150 -1.76 -8.99 -6.60
C THR A 150 -0.39 -9.33 -7.21
N ILE A 151 0.01 -10.60 -7.13
CA ILE A 151 1.31 -11.07 -7.64
C ILE A 151 1.45 -10.87 -9.16
N GLU A 152 0.34 -10.84 -9.91
CA GLU A 152 0.29 -10.60 -11.35
C GLU A 152 0.93 -9.26 -11.74
N LEU A 153 0.92 -8.26 -10.84
CA LEU A 153 1.56 -6.97 -11.06
C LEU A 153 3.06 -7.09 -11.36
N ALA A 154 3.73 -8.15 -10.90
CA ALA A 154 5.12 -8.42 -11.24
C ALA A 154 5.32 -8.62 -12.76
N GLY A 155 4.32 -9.19 -13.44
CA GLY A 155 4.30 -9.33 -14.89
C GLY A 155 3.97 -8.02 -15.62
N ALA A 156 3.36 -7.04 -14.95
CA ALA A 156 3.00 -5.77 -15.56
C ALA A 156 4.22 -4.95 -15.96
N GLU A 157 5.30 -4.97 -15.16
CA GLU A 157 6.53 -4.25 -15.48
C GLU A 157 7.07 -4.64 -16.86
N ALA A 158 7.15 -5.94 -17.14
CA ALA A 158 7.61 -6.45 -18.43
C ALA A 158 6.66 -6.07 -19.59
N GLN A 159 5.35 -6.05 -19.34
CA GLN A 159 4.34 -5.70 -20.34
C GLN A 159 4.29 -4.20 -20.64
N LEU A 160 4.59 -3.35 -19.65
CA LEU A 160 4.62 -1.91 -19.81
C LEU A 160 5.89 -1.43 -20.53
N LEU A 161 7.02 -2.14 -20.41
CA LEU A 161 8.28 -1.75 -21.03
C LEU A 161 8.18 -1.41 -22.54
N PRO A 162 7.57 -2.20 -23.43
CA PRO A 162 7.49 -1.84 -24.85
C PRO A 162 6.43 -0.77 -25.16
N ARG A 163 5.58 -0.38 -24.21
CA ARG A 163 4.43 0.51 -24.45
C ARG A 163 4.89 1.97 -24.57
N PRO A 164 4.53 2.69 -25.64
CA PRO A 164 4.74 4.14 -25.71
C PRO A 164 3.97 4.86 -24.60
N GLY A 165 4.61 5.81 -23.93
CA GLY A 165 4.00 6.56 -22.82
C GLY A 165 3.72 5.71 -21.57
N ARG A 166 4.43 4.59 -21.41
CA ARG A 166 4.29 3.67 -20.26
C ARG A 166 4.42 4.35 -18.90
N GLU A 167 5.12 5.47 -18.81
CA GLU A 167 5.33 6.28 -17.61
C GLU A 167 4.05 7.01 -17.14
N TYR A 168 3.09 7.20 -18.04
CA TYR A 168 1.85 7.94 -17.78
C TYR A 168 0.63 7.03 -17.55
N VAL A 169 0.82 5.72 -17.53
CA VAL A 169 -0.28 4.75 -17.48
C VAL A 169 -1.05 4.86 -16.17
N LEU A 170 -0.35 4.95 -15.03
CA LEU A 170 -1.02 5.14 -13.73
C LEU A 170 -1.74 6.49 -13.65
N ARG A 171 -1.13 7.57 -14.15
CA ARG A 171 -1.77 8.90 -14.18
C ARG A 171 -3.09 8.84 -14.94
N SER A 172 -3.06 8.27 -16.15
CA SER A 172 -4.24 8.10 -17.00
C SER A 172 -5.32 7.21 -16.36
N ALA A 173 -4.90 6.20 -15.58
CA ALA A 173 -5.81 5.32 -14.87
C ALA A 173 -6.51 6.01 -13.69
N LEU A 174 -5.82 6.90 -12.97
CA LEU A 174 -6.35 7.57 -11.78
C LEU A 174 -7.13 8.85 -12.11
N ASP A 175 -6.83 9.53 -13.22
CA ASP A 175 -7.50 10.79 -13.61
C ASP A 175 -9.05 10.71 -13.58
N PRO A 176 -9.72 9.63 -14.06
CA PRO A 176 -11.18 9.53 -14.03
C PRO A 176 -11.81 9.42 -12.63
N VAL A 177 -11.04 9.05 -11.61
CA VAL A 177 -11.51 8.93 -10.21
C VAL A 177 -10.96 10.02 -9.31
N ARG A 178 -10.02 10.83 -9.81
CA ARG A 178 -9.27 11.80 -9.01
C ARG A 178 -10.14 12.86 -8.32
N GLY A 179 -11.27 13.26 -8.92
CA GLY A 179 -12.21 14.22 -8.32
C GLY A 179 -13.06 13.66 -7.17
N ASP A 180 -13.07 12.33 -7.00
CA ASP A 180 -13.86 11.68 -5.94
C ASP A 180 -13.12 11.67 -4.59
N TYR A 181 -11.82 11.98 -4.60
CA TYR A 181 -10.95 11.96 -3.44
C TYR A 181 -10.32 13.31 -3.21
N ASP A 182 -9.99 13.61 -1.95
CA ASP A 182 -9.17 14.76 -1.58
C ASP A 182 -7.68 14.37 -1.60
N VAL A 183 -7.36 13.12 -1.25
CA VAL A 183 -5.99 12.60 -1.16
C VAL A 183 -5.93 11.20 -1.75
N ILE A 184 -4.94 10.93 -2.60
CA ILE A 184 -4.62 9.60 -3.11
C ILE A 184 -3.20 9.24 -2.68
N LEU A 185 -3.00 8.19 -1.89
CA LEU A 185 -1.68 7.74 -1.47
C LEU A 185 -1.26 6.50 -2.25
N VAL A 186 -0.06 6.51 -2.83
CA VAL A 186 0.48 5.39 -3.62
C VAL A 186 1.60 4.69 -2.86
N ASP A 187 1.41 3.42 -2.50
CA ASP A 187 2.44 2.57 -1.89
C ASP A 187 3.33 1.98 -2.98
N CYS A 188 4.58 2.47 -3.05
CA CYS A 188 5.52 2.01 -4.06
C CYS A 188 6.34 0.84 -3.54
N SER A 189 6.62 -0.12 -4.44
CA SER A 189 7.60 -1.17 -4.18
C SER A 189 9.00 -0.60 -3.90
N PRO A 190 9.94 -1.37 -3.32
CA PRO A 190 11.32 -0.94 -3.13
C PRO A 190 12.14 -0.85 -4.44
N SER A 191 11.58 -1.17 -5.60
CA SER A 191 12.27 -1.04 -6.88
C SER A 191 12.19 0.41 -7.40
N LEU A 192 13.19 0.86 -8.17
CA LEU A 192 13.10 2.08 -8.97
C LEU A 192 12.77 1.71 -10.44
N GLY A 193 11.80 0.80 -10.60
CA GLY A 193 11.35 0.30 -11.90
C GLY A 193 10.27 1.18 -12.54
N VAL A 194 9.63 0.64 -13.59
CA VAL A 194 8.59 1.33 -14.37
C VAL A 194 7.37 1.68 -13.51
N LEU A 195 7.02 0.87 -12.50
CA LEU A 195 5.90 1.15 -11.62
C LEU A 195 6.18 2.35 -10.70
N THR A 196 7.36 2.42 -10.09
CA THR A 196 7.76 3.59 -9.30
C THR A 196 7.85 4.84 -10.15
N LEU A 197 8.35 4.72 -11.39
CA LEU A 197 8.34 5.83 -12.35
C LEU A 197 6.91 6.32 -12.65
N ASN A 198 5.95 5.41 -12.79
CA ASN A 198 4.54 5.73 -12.95
C ASN A 198 3.97 6.46 -11.72
N ALA A 199 4.29 6.00 -10.51
CA ALA A 199 3.85 6.65 -9.27
C ALA A 199 4.37 8.09 -9.17
N LEU A 200 5.67 8.31 -9.41
CA LEU A 200 6.28 9.64 -9.41
C LEU A 200 5.71 10.54 -10.52
N THR A 201 5.46 9.96 -11.70
CA THR A 201 4.83 10.68 -12.80
C THR A 201 3.38 11.05 -12.47
N ALA A 202 2.61 10.22 -11.77
CA ALA A 202 1.22 10.57 -11.40
C ALA A 202 1.12 11.59 -10.26
N SER A 203 2.14 11.71 -9.40
CA SER A 203 2.04 12.38 -8.10
C SER A 203 2.34 13.89 -8.13
N GLN A 204 1.65 14.65 -7.28
CA GLN A 204 2.03 16.03 -6.93
C GLN A 204 3.02 16.05 -5.77
N GLY A 205 2.91 15.09 -4.85
CA GLY A 205 3.78 14.98 -3.68
C GLY A 205 4.59 13.69 -3.64
N LEU A 206 5.80 13.75 -3.11
CA LEU A 206 6.58 12.60 -2.68
C LEU A 206 6.89 12.71 -1.19
N ILE A 207 6.60 11.64 -0.45
CA ILE A 207 7.10 11.43 0.91
C ILE A 207 8.12 10.29 0.87
N ILE A 208 9.24 10.47 1.56
CA ILE A 208 10.34 9.49 1.59
C ILE A 208 10.44 8.88 3.00
N PRO A 209 9.78 7.75 3.29
CA PRO A 209 9.95 7.04 4.56
C PRO A 209 11.38 6.51 4.67
N MET A 210 12.04 6.75 5.80
CA MET A 210 13.39 6.22 6.02
C MET A 210 13.66 5.84 7.47
N VAL A 211 14.55 4.87 7.67
CA VAL A 211 15.07 4.53 8.99
C VAL A 211 16.36 5.30 9.26
N CYS A 212 16.51 5.84 10.47
CA CYS A 212 17.68 6.61 10.88
C CYS A 212 18.87 5.69 11.22
N GLU A 213 19.51 5.14 10.19
CA GLU A 213 20.67 4.24 10.26
C GLU A 213 21.75 4.64 9.23
N MET A 214 23.03 4.35 9.52
CA MET A 214 24.20 4.71 8.68
C MET A 214 24.08 4.43 7.17
N LEU A 215 23.42 3.35 6.76
CA LEU A 215 23.34 2.94 5.34
C LEU A 215 22.07 3.38 4.62
N SER A 216 21.13 4.02 5.33
CA SER A 216 19.87 4.46 4.73
C SER A 216 20.03 5.59 3.71
N HIS A 217 21.22 6.20 3.66
CA HIS A 217 21.51 7.36 2.82
C HIS A 217 21.64 7.06 1.32
N ARG A 218 22.11 5.86 0.94
CA ARG A 218 22.36 5.52 -0.46
C ARG A 218 21.06 5.40 -1.26
N GLY A 219 20.04 4.76 -0.67
CA GLY A 219 18.74 4.59 -1.32
C GLY A 219 17.99 5.90 -1.52
N VAL A 220 18.16 6.87 -0.61
CA VAL A 220 17.59 8.22 -0.75
C VAL A 220 18.25 8.95 -1.93
N GLY A 221 19.58 8.93 -2.04
CA GLY A 221 20.28 9.59 -3.15
C GLY A 221 19.81 9.09 -4.53
N GLN A 222 19.72 7.77 -4.73
CA GLN A 222 19.27 7.20 -6.00
C GLN A 222 17.80 7.52 -6.32
N LEU A 223 16.94 7.59 -5.30
CA LEU A 223 15.57 8.06 -5.49
C LEU A 223 15.56 9.54 -5.91
N LEU A 224 16.38 10.40 -5.31
CA LEU A 224 16.44 11.82 -5.67
C LEU A 224 16.96 12.03 -7.09
N ASP A 225 17.94 11.25 -7.53
CA ASP A 225 18.39 11.27 -8.94
C ASP A 225 17.21 10.95 -9.88
N THR A 226 16.44 9.90 -9.55
CA THR A 226 15.24 9.52 -10.32
C THR A 226 14.17 10.62 -10.30
N VAL A 227 13.97 11.28 -9.15
CA VAL A 227 13.01 12.39 -9.01
C VAL A 227 13.42 13.57 -9.89
N ALA A 228 14.72 13.90 -9.95
CA ALA A 228 15.21 14.97 -10.81
C ALA A 228 14.97 14.68 -12.31
N ASP A 229 15.19 13.43 -12.74
CA ASP A 229 14.88 13.00 -14.10
C ASP A 229 13.37 13.09 -14.40
N VAL A 230 12.53 12.67 -13.45
CA VAL A 230 11.07 12.78 -13.56
C VAL A 230 10.64 14.24 -13.65
N GLN A 231 11.13 15.11 -12.78
CA GLN A 231 10.78 16.54 -12.77
C GLN A 231 11.16 17.23 -14.07
N SER A 232 12.29 16.88 -14.66
CA SER A 232 12.78 17.52 -15.89
C SER A 232 12.06 17.06 -17.16
N ILE A 233 11.53 15.83 -17.20
CA ILE A 233 11.02 15.21 -18.44
C ILE A 233 9.53 14.88 -18.37
N LEU A 234 9.02 14.41 -17.22
CA LEU A 234 7.71 13.73 -17.13
C LEU A 234 6.69 14.46 -16.25
N ASN A 235 7.15 15.10 -15.17
CA ASN A 235 6.29 15.71 -14.18
C ASN A 235 6.95 16.90 -13.46
N PRO A 236 6.98 18.09 -14.07
CA PRO A 236 7.55 19.30 -13.46
C PRO A 236 6.86 19.76 -12.17
N GLU A 237 5.65 19.28 -11.88
CA GLU A 237 4.86 19.63 -10.70
C GLU A 237 5.14 18.73 -9.49
N LEU A 238 5.93 17.66 -9.65
CA LEU A 238 6.28 16.78 -8.55
C LEU A 238 7.10 17.55 -7.50
N GLU A 239 6.58 17.69 -6.29
CA GLU A 239 7.30 18.26 -5.15
C GLU A 239 7.65 17.16 -4.14
N VAL A 240 8.86 17.19 -3.58
CA VAL A 240 9.15 16.33 -2.43
C VAL A 240 8.73 17.04 -1.14
N TYR A 241 7.66 16.54 -0.52
CA TYR A 241 7.11 17.10 0.71
C TYR A 241 8.03 16.88 1.91
N GLY A 242 8.82 15.81 1.89
CA GLY A 242 9.89 15.62 2.85
C GLY A 242 10.21 14.17 3.18
N ILE A 243 11.17 14.05 4.07
CA ILE A 243 11.63 12.79 4.63
C ILE A 243 10.76 12.46 5.85
N LEU A 244 10.20 11.25 5.90
CA LEU A 244 9.48 10.74 7.07
C LEU A 244 10.39 9.78 7.86
N PRO A 245 10.93 10.19 9.02
CA PRO A 245 11.71 9.30 9.86
C PRO A 245 10.80 8.23 10.47
N THR A 246 11.14 6.97 10.24
CA THR A 246 10.38 5.80 10.71
C THR A 246 11.23 4.90 11.59
N LEU A 247 10.55 4.01 12.35
CA LEU A 247 11.19 3.07 13.27
C LEU A 247 12.14 3.77 14.25
N PHE A 248 11.80 4.99 14.66
CA PHE A 248 12.67 5.86 15.43
C PHE A 248 12.78 5.39 16.88
N ASP A 249 14.00 5.18 17.35
CA ASP A 249 14.32 5.00 18.78
C ASP A 249 14.98 6.26 19.33
N GLY A 250 14.18 7.09 19.99
CA GLY A 250 14.62 8.32 20.60
C GLY A 250 15.59 8.15 21.78
N ARG A 251 15.92 6.94 22.22
CA ARG A 251 16.95 6.66 23.24
C ARG A 251 18.34 6.52 22.64
N SER A 252 18.43 6.13 21.37
CA SER A 252 19.68 5.97 20.64
C SER A 252 20.32 7.32 20.27
N ASN A 253 21.56 7.56 20.74
CA ASN A 253 22.37 8.71 20.30
C ASN A 253 22.54 8.71 18.78
N HIS A 254 22.76 7.53 18.19
CA HIS A 254 22.98 7.38 16.76
C HIS A 254 21.77 7.83 15.94
N THR A 255 20.57 7.36 16.31
CA THR A 255 19.33 7.68 15.62
C THR A 255 19.01 9.18 15.71
N ARG A 256 19.29 9.82 16.86
CA ARG A 256 19.16 11.28 17.01
C ARG A 256 20.14 12.06 16.14
N ALA A 257 21.40 11.63 16.07
CA ALA A 257 22.42 12.27 15.24
C ALA A 257 22.07 12.19 13.75
N VAL A 258 21.65 11.01 13.27
CA VAL A 258 21.21 10.83 11.88
C VAL A 258 19.99 11.70 11.55
N LEU A 259 19.01 11.78 12.47
CA LEU A 259 17.84 12.64 12.28
C LEU A 259 18.21 14.14 12.21
N ALA A 260 19.19 14.59 12.98
CA ALA A 260 19.65 15.98 12.95
C ALA A 260 20.36 16.34 11.63
N ASP A 261 21.09 15.39 11.05
CA ASP A 261 21.86 15.57 9.80
C ASP A 261 20.99 15.46 8.54
N VAL A 262 19.95 14.63 8.57
CA VAL A 262 19.27 14.20 7.34
C VAL A 262 18.62 15.33 6.54
N GLY A 263 18.00 16.30 7.23
CA GLY A 263 17.35 17.43 6.56
C GLY A 263 18.34 18.34 5.86
N GLU A 264 19.45 18.66 6.53
CA GLU A 264 20.52 19.50 5.98
C GLU A 264 21.24 18.80 4.83
N ARG A 265 21.58 17.52 5.02
CA ARG A 265 22.32 16.73 4.03
C ARG A 265 21.64 16.62 2.68
N TYR A 266 20.31 16.52 2.66
CA TYR A 266 19.55 16.43 1.42
C TYR A 266 18.92 17.77 1.00
N GLY A 267 18.94 18.79 1.86
CA GLY A 267 18.30 20.07 1.60
C GLY A 267 16.77 19.96 1.55
N MET A 268 16.18 19.09 2.39
CA MET A 268 14.76 18.74 2.33
C MET A 268 14.07 18.85 3.68
N PRO A 269 12.76 19.13 3.71
CA PRO A 269 11.99 19.10 4.94
C PRO A 269 12.03 17.71 5.58
N VAL A 270 12.16 17.68 6.92
CA VAL A 270 11.95 16.46 7.70
C VAL A 270 10.57 16.54 8.34
N LEU A 271 9.71 15.57 8.02
CA LEU A 271 8.38 15.48 8.58
C LEU A 271 8.46 15.11 10.06
N SER A 272 7.63 15.76 10.86
CA SER A 272 7.65 15.68 12.31
C SER A 272 6.23 15.45 12.85
N PRO A 273 6.07 14.66 13.93
CA PRO A 273 7.13 13.96 14.67
C PRO A 273 7.66 12.71 13.94
N PRO A 274 8.89 12.25 14.26
CA PRO A 274 9.39 10.93 13.86
C PRO A 274 8.44 9.81 14.31
N ILE A 275 8.22 8.82 13.43
CA ILE A 275 7.36 7.67 13.76
C ILE A 275 8.14 6.70 14.67
N PRO A 276 7.68 6.48 15.91
CA PRO A 276 8.43 5.69 16.89
C PRO A 276 8.42 4.20 16.55
N LYS A 277 9.48 3.49 16.91
CA LYS A 277 9.51 2.02 16.83
C LYS A 277 8.52 1.41 17.83
N THR A 278 7.62 0.54 17.37
CA THR A 278 6.72 -0.22 18.26
C THR A 278 6.28 -1.53 17.61
N VAL A 279 6.05 -2.57 18.43
CA VAL A 279 5.54 -3.88 18.00
C VAL A 279 4.10 -3.80 17.47
N ARG A 280 3.34 -2.78 17.89
CA ARG A 280 1.95 -2.60 17.48
C ARG A 280 1.76 -2.41 15.98
N PHE A 281 2.78 -1.90 15.28
CA PHE A 281 2.76 -1.82 13.82
C PHE A 281 2.76 -3.19 13.16
N ALA A 282 3.45 -4.17 13.74
CA ALA A 282 3.49 -5.54 13.23
C ALA A 282 2.23 -6.34 13.61
N GLU A 283 1.54 -5.95 14.68
CA GLU A 283 0.29 -6.56 15.12
C GLU A 283 -0.93 -6.10 14.30
N ALA A 284 -0.91 -4.85 13.82
CA ALA A 284 -2.05 -4.25 13.12
C ALA A 284 -2.49 -5.02 11.84
N PRO A 285 -1.57 -5.46 10.95
CA PRO A 285 -1.92 -6.29 9.79
C PRO A 285 -2.68 -7.57 10.13
N ALA A 286 -2.42 -8.19 11.29
CA ALA A 286 -3.10 -9.42 11.70
C ALA A 286 -4.61 -9.22 11.96
N VAL A 287 -5.04 -7.97 12.16
CA VAL A 287 -6.45 -7.57 12.31
C VAL A 287 -7.00 -6.99 11.00
N GLY A 288 -6.18 -6.84 9.97
CA GLY A 288 -6.57 -6.26 8.69
C GLY A 288 -6.91 -4.78 8.76
N ARG A 289 -6.29 -4.03 9.68
CA ARG A 289 -6.60 -2.61 9.93
C ARG A 289 -5.35 -1.82 10.27
N SER A 290 -5.42 -0.49 10.13
CA SER A 290 -4.29 0.40 10.47
C SER A 290 -3.99 0.46 11.98
N ILE A 291 -2.81 0.96 12.35
CA ILE A 291 -2.49 1.21 13.78
C ILE A 291 -3.45 2.25 14.40
N LEU A 292 -3.98 3.16 13.59
CA LEU A 292 -4.91 4.17 14.08
C LEU A 292 -6.20 3.53 14.57
N THR A 293 -6.64 2.42 13.97
CA THR A 293 -7.81 1.68 14.43
C THR A 293 -7.48 0.68 15.53
N THR A 294 -6.42 -0.11 15.37
CA THR A 294 -6.08 -1.22 16.29
C THR A 294 -5.43 -0.75 17.59
N ALA A 295 -4.75 0.39 17.58
CA ALA A 295 -4.06 0.96 18.73
C ALA A 295 -4.19 2.49 18.79
N ARG A 296 -5.44 2.96 18.79
CA ARG A 296 -5.87 4.38 18.74
C ARG A 296 -5.05 5.33 19.62
N SER A 297 -4.78 4.96 20.86
CA SER A 297 -4.08 5.82 21.84
C SER A 297 -2.55 5.63 21.86
N SER A 298 -2.00 4.85 20.95
CA SER A 298 -0.56 4.60 20.90
C SER A 298 0.22 5.82 20.40
N LYS A 299 1.49 5.93 20.82
CA LYS A 299 2.40 6.97 20.32
C LYS A 299 2.59 6.93 18.80
N GLY A 300 2.54 5.73 18.20
CA GLY A 300 2.64 5.56 16.75
C GLY A 300 1.42 6.12 16.03
N ALA A 301 0.21 5.80 16.50
CA ALA A 301 -1.02 6.37 15.96
C ALA A 301 -1.05 7.90 16.10
N GLN A 302 -0.68 8.44 17.27
CA GLN A 302 -0.62 9.89 17.45
C GLN A 302 0.41 10.55 16.53
N ALA A 303 1.59 9.96 16.37
CA ALA A 303 2.61 10.51 15.48
C ALA A 303 2.13 10.63 14.03
N TYR A 304 1.40 9.62 13.51
CA TYR A 304 0.82 9.71 12.16
C TYR A 304 -0.30 10.74 12.05
N ARG A 305 -1.13 10.94 13.10
CA ARG A 305 -2.11 12.04 13.12
C ARG A 305 -1.45 13.40 13.03
N ASP A 306 -0.39 13.60 13.81
CA ASP A 306 0.35 14.87 13.84
C ASP A 306 1.01 15.14 12.48
N VAL A 307 1.63 14.12 11.87
CA VAL A 307 2.20 14.23 10.51
C VAL A 307 1.11 14.53 9.48
N ALA A 308 -0.02 13.82 9.51
CA ALA A 308 -1.13 14.06 8.58
C ALA A 308 -1.68 15.49 8.71
N ALA A 309 -1.89 15.98 9.94
CA ALA A 309 -2.31 17.35 10.20
C ALA A 309 -1.30 18.38 9.65
N SER A 310 0.00 18.11 9.77
CA SER A 310 1.05 18.99 9.24
C SER A 310 1.12 19.02 7.71
N LEU A 311 0.67 17.94 7.05
CA LEU A 311 0.66 17.82 5.59
C LEU A 311 -0.58 18.44 4.95
N LEU A 312 -1.70 18.58 5.68
CA LEU A 312 -2.96 19.11 5.16
C LEU A 312 -2.83 20.42 4.35
N PRO A 313 -2.00 21.41 4.72
CA PRO A 313 -1.86 22.65 3.93
C PRO A 313 -1.25 22.44 2.54
N ARG A 314 -0.66 21.27 2.27
CA ARG A 314 -0.05 20.89 0.98
C ARG A 314 -0.99 20.05 0.10
N LEU A 315 -2.15 19.64 0.61
CA LEU A 315 -3.10 18.73 -0.03
C LEU A 315 -4.35 19.46 -0.52
#